data_AF-A0A2V5QGM0-F1
#
_entry.id   AF-A0A2V5QGM0-F1
#
_cell.length_a   1.000
_cell.length_b   1.000
_cell.length_c   1.000
_cell.angle_alpha   90.00
_cell.angle_beta   90.00
_cell.angle_gamma   90.00
#
_symmetry.space_group_name_H-M   'P 1'
#
loop_
_entity.id
_entity.type
_entity.pdbx_description
1 polymer ?
#
loop_
_entity_poly.entity_id
_entity_poly.type
_entity_poly.pdbx_seq_one_letter_code
_entity_poly.pdbx_strand_id
1 'polypeptide(L)'
;MAELQKLKAADTNDPNARIMVWDWRYYSNQRDKQKYAVDKEALRTFFPFQKVLDGMFSIYQNIFGLKFQKIVAPYKWIDDLQLYLVTDSGTGEPLGMFYLDMFPREGKFNHFAEFEIVGGKLLPDGKYQRPTVALLCNFPPPNGDTPSLMTHQDVETLFHEFGHCLHTIVTRAKYGRFAGTHVPGDFVEAPSQMLQNWVWDKKVLDTFAADYKDPSKKIPAE
;
A
#
# COMPACT_ATOMS: atom_id res chain seq x y z
N MET A 1 5.95 -6.03 -27.50
CA MET A 1 5.88 -7.36 -28.15
C MET A 1 7.15 -7.72 -28.91
N ALA A 2 7.60 -6.93 -29.89
CA ALA A 2 8.81 -7.24 -30.67
C ALA A 2 10.08 -7.44 -29.82
N GLU A 3 10.27 -6.64 -28.78
CA GLU A 3 11.40 -6.76 -27.85
C GLU A 3 11.39 -8.08 -27.06
N LEU A 4 10.22 -8.46 -26.52
CA LEU A 4 10.07 -9.73 -25.80
C LEU A 4 10.32 -10.92 -26.73
N GLN A 5 9.86 -10.83 -27.98
CA GLN A 5 10.07 -11.88 -28.96
C GLN A 5 11.56 -12.07 -29.30
N LYS A 6 12.35 -10.99 -29.36
CA LYS A 6 13.81 -11.07 -29.52
C LYS A 6 14.46 -11.80 -28.35
N LEU A 7 14.03 -11.50 -27.11
CA LEU A 7 14.54 -12.19 -25.92
C LEU A 7 14.23 -13.69 -25.96
N LYS A 8 12.99 -14.06 -26.32
CA LYS A 8 12.60 -15.47 -26.46
C LYS A 8 13.38 -16.18 -27.57
N ALA A 9 13.53 -15.55 -28.73
CA ALA A 9 14.27 -16.12 -29.84
C ALA A 9 15.74 -16.41 -29.49
N ALA A 10 16.37 -15.51 -28.72
CA ALA A 10 17.72 -15.71 -28.21
C ALA A 10 17.80 -16.82 -27.15
N ASP A 11 16.85 -16.87 -26.22
CA ASP A 11 16.77 -17.85 -25.13
C ASP A 11 16.50 -19.28 -25.65
N THR A 12 15.64 -19.43 -26.66
CA THR A 12 15.29 -20.74 -27.25
C THR A 12 16.12 -21.11 -28.47
N ASN A 13 17.01 -20.22 -28.92
CA ASN A 13 17.76 -20.34 -30.17
C ASN A 13 16.84 -20.62 -31.40
N ASP A 14 15.66 -20.01 -31.43
CA ASP A 14 14.68 -20.11 -32.52
C ASP A 14 14.30 -18.72 -33.02
N PRO A 15 14.75 -18.29 -34.22
CA PRO A 15 14.45 -16.97 -34.75
C PRO A 15 12.96 -16.75 -35.05
N ASN A 16 12.17 -17.82 -35.16
CA ASN A 16 10.74 -17.77 -35.40
C ASN A 16 9.90 -17.87 -34.13
N ALA A 17 10.55 -17.92 -32.96
CA ALA A 17 9.86 -18.03 -31.68
C ALA A 17 8.82 -16.92 -31.52
N ARG A 18 7.62 -17.29 -31.06
CA ARG A 18 6.51 -16.36 -30.80
C ARG A 18 6.27 -16.26 -29.30
N ILE A 19 5.93 -15.05 -28.84
CA ILE A 19 5.49 -14.83 -27.46
C ILE A 19 4.06 -15.36 -27.31
N MET A 20 3.89 -16.28 -26.39
CA MET A 20 2.60 -16.82 -25.97
C MET A 20 2.16 -16.18 -24.65
N VAL A 21 0.91 -16.41 -24.27
CA VAL A 21 0.31 -15.80 -23.05
C VAL A 21 0.98 -16.24 -21.75
N TRP A 22 1.70 -17.36 -21.73
CA TRP A 22 2.48 -17.78 -20.55
C TRP A 22 3.90 -17.19 -20.53
N ASP A 23 4.39 -16.69 -21.66
CA ASP A 23 5.77 -16.20 -21.80
C ASP A 23 5.92 -14.74 -21.36
N TRP A 24 4.88 -13.92 -21.49
CA TRP A 24 5.03 -12.46 -21.43
C TRP A 24 5.58 -11.97 -20.09
N ARG A 25 5.18 -12.56 -18.95
CA ARG A 25 5.66 -12.16 -17.62
C ARG A 25 7.15 -12.47 -17.46
N TYR A 26 7.57 -13.66 -17.87
CA TYR A 26 8.95 -14.10 -17.80
C TYR A 26 9.86 -13.18 -18.63
N TYR A 27 9.56 -12.99 -19.92
CA TYR A 27 10.40 -12.15 -20.77
C TYR A 27 10.29 -10.65 -20.46
N SER A 28 9.17 -10.17 -19.90
CA SER A 28 9.09 -8.78 -19.40
C SER A 28 10.04 -8.57 -18.23
N ASN A 29 10.12 -9.53 -17.30
CA ASN A 29 11.09 -9.47 -16.21
C ASN A 29 12.54 -9.53 -16.72
N GLN A 30 12.83 -10.39 -17.71
CA GLN A 30 14.16 -10.45 -18.30
C GLN A 30 14.53 -9.15 -19.02
N ARG A 31 13.60 -8.53 -19.74
CA ARG A 31 13.78 -7.19 -20.32
C ARG A 31 14.12 -6.19 -19.23
N ASP A 32 13.36 -6.17 -18.14
CA ASP A 32 13.56 -5.19 -17.06
C ASP A 32 14.97 -5.33 -16.43
N LYS A 33 15.42 -6.57 -16.20
CA LYS A 33 16.78 -6.87 -15.72
C LYS A 33 17.87 -6.44 -16.69
N GLN A 34 17.72 -6.75 -17.98
CA GLN A 34 18.78 -6.49 -18.97
C GLN A 34 18.85 -5.03 -19.41
N LYS A 35 17.70 -4.36 -19.51
CA LYS A 35 17.60 -3.01 -20.09
C LYS A 35 17.67 -1.91 -19.04
N TYR A 36 17.04 -2.13 -17.89
CA TYR A 36 16.94 -1.13 -16.83
C TYR A 36 17.84 -1.46 -15.64
N ALA A 37 18.56 -2.59 -15.66
CA ALA A 37 19.36 -3.08 -14.54
C ALA A 37 18.56 -3.23 -13.22
N VAL A 38 17.22 -3.35 -13.32
CA VAL A 38 16.34 -3.46 -12.16
C VAL A 38 16.14 -4.93 -11.82
N ASP A 39 16.75 -5.38 -10.72
CA ASP A 39 16.38 -6.65 -10.09
C ASP A 39 15.34 -6.41 -8.98
N LYS A 40 14.08 -6.72 -9.29
CA LYS A 40 12.93 -6.55 -8.37
C LYS A 40 13.11 -7.34 -7.07
N GLU A 41 13.78 -8.48 -7.10
CA GLU A 41 14.04 -9.29 -5.91
C GLU A 41 15.13 -8.67 -5.04
N ALA A 42 16.20 -8.15 -5.66
CA ALA A 42 17.25 -7.45 -4.94
C ALA A 42 16.72 -6.17 -4.27
N LEU A 43 15.80 -5.45 -4.92
CA LEU A 43 15.20 -4.23 -4.37
C LEU A 43 14.37 -4.45 -3.10
N ARG A 44 13.90 -5.68 -2.85
CA ARG A 44 13.09 -5.98 -1.66
C ARG A 44 13.81 -5.66 -0.36
N THR A 45 15.16 -5.72 -0.35
CA THR A 45 15.96 -5.41 0.84
C THR A 45 15.81 -3.97 1.31
N PHE A 46 15.43 -3.05 0.41
CA PHE A 46 15.23 -1.63 0.71
C PHE A 46 13.83 -1.30 1.24
N PHE A 47 12.91 -2.27 1.21
CA PHE A 47 11.51 -2.08 1.62
C PHE A 47 11.10 -2.99 2.78
N PRO A 48 11.70 -2.87 3.98
CA PRO A 48 11.14 -3.48 5.17
C PRO A 48 9.74 -2.91 5.43
N PHE A 49 8.74 -3.76 5.63
CA PHE A 49 7.33 -3.38 5.79
C PHE A 49 7.12 -2.26 6.81
N GLN A 50 7.73 -2.37 8.00
CA GLN A 50 7.57 -1.34 9.04
C GLN A 50 8.11 0.02 8.59
N LYS A 51 9.24 0.05 7.86
CA LYS A 51 9.80 1.30 7.32
C LYS A 51 8.91 1.91 6.26
N VAL A 52 8.36 1.09 5.37
CA VAL A 52 7.41 1.54 4.34
C VAL A 52 6.15 2.10 5.00
N LEU A 53 5.58 1.39 5.98
CA LEU A 53 4.39 1.81 6.71
C LEU A 53 4.62 3.16 7.42
N ASP A 54 5.71 3.28 8.17
CA ASP A 54 6.06 4.51 8.88
C ASP A 54 6.30 5.67 7.90
N GLY A 55 6.96 5.41 6.77
CA GLY A 55 7.20 6.39 5.70
C GLY A 55 5.91 6.90 5.08
N MET A 56 5.02 5.98 4.69
CA MET A 56 3.69 6.30 4.18
C MET A 56 2.90 7.14 5.21
N PHE A 57 2.93 6.76 6.48
CA PHE A 57 2.30 7.52 7.55
C PHE A 57 2.88 8.93 7.68
N SER A 58 4.20 9.08 7.64
CA SER A 58 4.82 10.41 7.69
C SER A 58 4.39 11.29 6.50
N ILE A 59 4.32 10.73 5.30
CA ILE A 59 3.88 11.46 4.10
C ILE A 59 2.42 11.90 4.27
N TYR A 60 1.52 10.98 4.61
CA TYR A 60 0.09 11.28 4.71
C TYR A 60 -0.26 12.19 5.88
N GLN A 61 0.40 12.04 7.03
CA GLN A 61 0.26 12.97 8.14
C GLN A 61 0.68 14.39 7.74
N ASN A 62 1.74 14.53 6.94
CA ASN A 62 2.20 15.84 6.47
C ASN A 62 1.24 16.45 5.44
N ILE A 63 0.97 15.77 4.33
CA ILE A 63 0.19 16.36 3.23
C ILE A 63 -1.27 16.62 3.59
N PHE A 64 -1.85 15.85 4.50
CA PHE A 64 -3.25 15.99 4.92
C PHE A 64 -3.41 16.64 6.29
N GLY A 65 -2.32 17.01 6.97
CA GLY A 65 -2.38 17.61 8.30
C GLY A 65 -3.02 16.68 9.34
N LEU A 66 -2.63 15.41 9.36
CA LEU A 66 -3.18 14.39 10.25
C LEU A 66 -2.14 13.94 11.30
N LYS A 67 -2.63 13.27 12.34
CA LYS A 67 -1.79 12.47 13.26
C LYS A 67 -2.39 11.08 13.39
N PHE A 68 -1.53 10.07 13.31
CA PHE A 68 -1.88 8.67 13.50
C PHE A 68 -1.28 8.16 14.80
N GLN A 69 -2.13 7.85 15.76
CA GLN A 69 -1.72 7.34 17.06
C GLN A 69 -2.07 5.86 17.16
N LYS A 70 -1.06 5.00 17.32
CA LYS A 70 -1.30 3.59 17.62
C LYS A 70 -1.97 3.48 18.99
N ILE A 71 -3.08 2.77 19.05
CA ILE A 71 -3.84 2.53 20.29
C ILE A 71 -4.05 1.03 20.49
N VAL A 72 -4.43 0.65 21.71
CA VAL A 72 -4.75 -0.73 22.04
C VAL A 72 -6.14 -1.06 21.47
N ALA A 73 -6.20 -2.06 20.60
CA ALA A 73 -7.46 -2.59 20.12
C ALA A 73 -8.23 -3.25 21.28
N PRO A 74 -9.50 -2.89 21.53
CA PRO A 74 -10.29 -3.51 22.60
C PRO A 74 -10.58 -5.00 22.31
N TYR A 75 -10.62 -5.36 21.03
CA TYR A 75 -10.73 -6.72 20.54
C TYR A 75 -9.77 -6.93 19.38
N LYS A 76 -9.13 -8.10 19.34
CA LYS A 76 -8.24 -8.52 18.26
C LYS A 76 -8.73 -9.85 17.69
N TRP A 77 -8.98 -9.89 16.39
CA TRP A 77 -9.27 -11.15 15.67
C TRP A 77 -7.99 -11.87 15.23
N ILE A 78 -6.84 -11.21 15.31
CA ILE A 78 -5.51 -11.76 15.08
C ILE A 78 -4.48 -11.04 15.96
N ASP A 79 -3.43 -11.72 16.40
CA ASP A 79 -2.52 -11.21 17.44
C ASP A 79 -1.75 -9.94 17.01
N ASP A 80 -1.32 -9.92 15.76
CA ASP A 80 -0.55 -8.82 15.16
C ASP A 80 -1.41 -7.66 14.65
N LEU A 81 -2.74 -7.72 14.88
CA LEU A 81 -3.66 -6.65 14.52
C LEU A 81 -3.25 -5.33 15.17
N GLN A 82 -3.18 -4.29 14.35
CA GLN A 82 -2.86 -2.93 14.80
C GLN A 82 -4.09 -2.04 14.65
N LEU A 83 -4.30 -1.14 15.62
CA LEU A 83 -5.35 -0.13 15.57
C LEU A 83 -4.73 1.25 15.73
N TYR A 84 -5.17 2.18 14.90
CA TYR A 84 -4.74 3.57 14.93
C TYR A 84 -5.93 4.51 15.03
N LEU A 85 -5.80 5.51 15.90
CA LEU A 85 -6.66 6.69 15.96
C LEU A 85 -6.10 7.76 15.02
N VAL A 86 -6.98 8.34 14.21
CA VAL A 86 -6.66 9.48 13.35
C VAL A 86 -7.23 10.75 13.96
N THR A 87 -6.40 11.77 14.10
CA THR A 87 -6.81 13.11 14.54
C THR A 87 -6.34 14.17 13.57
N ASP A 88 -7.11 15.24 13.40
CA ASP A 88 -6.67 16.46 12.73
C ASP A 88 -5.53 17.11 13.53
N SER A 89 -4.43 17.46 12.85
CA SER A 89 -3.21 17.90 13.51
C SER A 89 -3.30 19.33 14.06
N GLY A 90 -4.13 20.19 13.46
CA GLY A 90 -4.28 21.59 13.85
C GLY A 90 -5.30 21.79 14.97
N THR A 91 -6.39 21.04 14.95
CA THR A 91 -7.49 21.15 15.92
C THR A 91 -7.44 20.09 17.01
N GLY A 92 -6.77 18.97 16.77
CA GLY A 92 -6.81 17.80 17.65
C GLY A 92 -8.13 17.01 17.56
N GLU A 93 -9.02 17.35 16.62
CA GLU A 93 -10.29 16.67 16.44
C GLU A 93 -10.06 15.19 16.08
N PRO A 94 -10.64 14.22 16.80
CA PRO A 94 -10.64 12.83 16.37
C PRO A 94 -11.46 12.69 15.08
N LEU A 95 -10.94 12.00 14.07
CA LEU A 95 -11.59 11.85 12.77
C LEU A 95 -12.15 10.45 12.55
N GLY A 96 -11.42 9.43 13.01
CA GLY A 96 -11.79 8.04 12.81
C GLY A 96 -10.68 7.10 13.25
N MET A 97 -10.85 5.83 12.95
CA MET A 97 -9.88 4.78 13.28
C MET A 97 -9.67 3.84 12.11
N PHE A 98 -8.50 3.20 12.04
CA PHE A 98 -8.26 2.12 11.11
C PHE A 98 -7.54 0.95 11.76
N TYR A 99 -7.98 -0.25 11.41
CA TYR A 99 -7.28 -1.50 11.70
C TYR A 99 -6.34 -1.87 10.56
N LEU A 100 -5.18 -2.43 10.88
CA LEU A 100 -4.25 -3.01 9.92
C LEU A 100 -4.10 -4.51 10.16
N ASP A 101 -4.55 -5.33 9.21
CA ASP A 101 -4.37 -6.78 9.15
C ASP A 101 -3.54 -7.14 7.90
N MET A 102 -2.22 -7.27 8.06
CA MET A 102 -1.27 -7.05 6.95
C MET A 102 -0.69 -8.32 6.32
N PHE A 103 -0.81 -9.46 6.99
CA PHE A 103 -0.14 -10.71 6.60
C PHE A 103 -1.13 -11.80 6.22
N PRO A 104 -0.77 -12.72 5.30
CA PRO A 104 -1.62 -13.81 4.88
C PRO A 104 -1.80 -14.85 6.00
N ARG A 105 -2.97 -15.47 6.05
CA ARG A 105 -3.25 -16.66 6.87
C ARG A 105 -4.39 -17.47 6.25
N GLU A 106 -4.48 -18.74 6.63
CA GLU A 106 -5.59 -19.60 6.21
C GLU A 106 -6.94 -18.98 6.60
N GLY A 107 -7.91 -19.02 5.68
CA GLY A 107 -9.26 -18.48 5.89
C GLY A 107 -9.39 -16.95 5.84
N LYS A 108 -8.29 -16.19 5.70
CA LYS A 108 -8.35 -14.72 5.49
C LYS A 108 -8.71 -14.40 4.05
N PHE A 109 -9.42 -13.28 3.85
CA PHE A 109 -9.60 -12.66 2.54
C PHE A 109 -8.24 -12.45 1.84
N ASN A 110 -8.09 -12.98 0.64
CA ASN A 110 -6.79 -13.17 -0.03
C ASN A 110 -6.45 -12.07 -1.04
N HIS A 111 -7.25 -11.02 -1.15
CA HIS A 111 -6.94 -9.80 -1.91
C HIS A 111 -6.58 -8.64 -0.97
N PHE A 112 -6.23 -7.51 -1.56
CA PHE A 112 -6.02 -6.26 -0.86
C PHE A 112 -7.32 -5.48 -0.92
N ALA A 113 -7.80 -4.99 0.23
CA ALA A 113 -9.01 -4.18 0.28
C ALA A 113 -9.13 -3.42 1.60
N GLU A 114 -9.79 -2.28 1.51
CA GLU A 114 -10.41 -1.59 2.64
C GLU A 114 -11.84 -2.09 2.88
N PHE A 115 -12.22 -2.19 4.14
CA PHE A 115 -13.55 -2.56 4.58
C PHE A 115 -14.07 -1.56 5.62
N GLU A 116 -15.20 -0.93 5.33
CA GLU A 116 -15.92 -0.11 6.30
C GLU A 116 -16.52 -1.00 7.42
N ILE A 117 -16.14 -0.74 8.68
CA ILE A 117 -16.75 -1.37 9.87
C ILE A 117 -17.85 -0.45 10.42
N VAL A 118 -17.55 0.84 10.50
CA VAL A 118 -18.45 1.90 10.96
C VAL A 118 -18.35 3.03 9.94
N GLY A 119 -19.46 3.37 9.29
CA GLY A 119 -19.50 4.50 8.36
C GLY A 119 -19.62 5.87 9.02
N GLY A 120 -19.11 6.90 8.34
CA GLY A 120 -19.24 8.29 8.77
C GLY A 120 -20.65 8.84 8.55
N LYS A 121 -21.22 9.55 9.54
CA LYS A 121 -22.50 10.27 9.37
C LYS A 121 -22.78 11.23 10.52
N LEU A 122 -23.63 12.23 10.29
CA LEU A 122 -24.20 13.04 11.35
C LEU A 122 -25.35 12.29 12.02
N LEU A 123 -25.32 12.19 13.34
CA LEU A 123 -26.38 11.60 14.15
C LEU A 123 -27.49 12.62 14.47
N PRO A 124 -28.71 12.17 14.83
CA PRO A 124 -29.81 13.07 15.17
C PRO A 124 -29.54 14.02 16.34
N ASP A 125 -28.63 13.65 17.25
CA ASP A 125 -28.21 14.48 18.39
C ASP A 125 -27.15 15.53 18.02
N GLY A 126 -26.79 15.63 16.74
CA GLY A 126 -25.80 16.59 16.22
C GLY A 126 -24.35 16.11 16.34
N LYS A 127 -24.08 14.94 16.94
CA LYS A 127 -22.71 14.37 16.97
C LYS A 127 -22.36 13.71 15.64
N TYR A 128 -21.09 13.75 15.27
CA TYR A 128 -20.60 13.00 14.12
C TYR A 128 -20.18 11.59 14.54
N GLN A 129 -20.78 10.57 13.91
CA GLN A 129 -20.31 9.19 14.00
C GLN A 129 -19.03 9.09 13.17
N ARG A 130 -17.92 8.80 13.84
CA ARG A 130 -16.60 8.73 13.22
C ARG A 130 -16.40 7.39 12.53
N PRO A 131 -15.91 7.39 11.28
CA PRO A 131 -15.66 6.14 10.56
C PRO A 131 -14.61 5.27 11.25
N THR A 132 -14.77 3.95 11.10
CA THR A 132 -13.78 2.95 11.46
C THR A 132 -13.69 1.93 10.33
N VAL A 133 -12.47 1.67 9.86
CA VAL A 133 -12.21 0.79 8.72
C VAL A 133 -11.21 -0.29 9.09
N ALA A 134 -11.18 -1.38 8.32
CA ALA A 134 -10.11 -2.37 8.36
C ALA A 134 -9.43 -2.43 7.00
N LEU A 135 -8.11 -2.29 7.00
CA LEU A 135 -7.29 -2.57 5.84
C LEU A 135 -6.75 -3.99 5.92
N LEU A 136 -7.16 -4.81 4.95
CA LEU A 136 -6.70 -6.18 4.81
C LEU A 136 -5.70 -6.24 3.66
N CYS A 137 -4.48 -6.64 3.97
CA CYS A 137 -3.42 -6.88 2.98
C CYS A 137 -2.84 -8.28 3.17
N ASN A 138 -2.08 -8.75 2.18
CA ASN A 138 -1.45 -10.08 2.20
C ASN A 138 0.04 -9.98 1.87
N PHE A 139 0.75 -9.07 2.53
CA PHE A 139 2.18 -8.87 2.28
C PHE A 139 3.01 -10.05 2.76
N PRO A 140 4.20 -10.29 2.18
CA PRO A 140 5.07 -11.40 2.58
C PRO A 140 5.40 -11.34 4.08
N PRO A 141 5.08 -12.36 4.88
CA PRO A 141 5.35 -12.33 6.31
C PRO A 141 6.86 -12.34 6.59
N PRO A 142 7.29 -11.90 7.79
CA PRO A 142 8.67 -12.11 8.23
C PRO A 142 9.03 -13.60 8.24
N ASN A 143 10.30 -13.92 7.99
CA ASN A 143 10.81 -15.29 7.97
C ASN A 143 12.12 -15.39 8.78
N GLY A 144 12.03 -16.02 9.95
CA GLY A 144 13.14 -16.10 10.91
C GLY A 144 13.64 -14.70 11.26
N ASP A 145 14.94 -14.47 11.04
CA ASP A 145 15.60 -13.18 11.30
C ASP A 145 15.41 -12.15 10.17
N THR A 146 14.72 -12.50 9.08
CA THR A 146 14.43 -11.59 7.98
C THR A 146 13.08 -10.92 8.20
N PRO A 147 12.99 -9.58 8.27
CA PRO A 147 11.71 -8.90 8.41
C PRO A 147 10.84 -9.12 7.15
N SER A 148 9.57 -8.74 7.23
CA SER A 148 8.71 -8.67 6.05
C SER A 148 9.32 -7.70 5.03
N LEU A 149 9.82 -8.21 3.91
CA LEU A 149 10.35 -7.43 2.81
C LEU A 149 9.30 -7.30 1.71
N MET A 150 9.14 -6.10 1.18
CA MET A 150 8.13 -5.78 0.17
C MET A 150 8.79 -5.62 -1.20
N THR A 151 8.10 -6.02 -2.27
CA THR A 151 8.45 -5.52 -3.61
C THR A 151 8.03 -4.05 -3.72
N HIS A 152 8.58 -3.33 -4.70
CA HIS A 152 8.08 -1.99 -5.02
C HIS A 152 6.58 -1.99 -5.39
N GLN A 153 6.10 -3.05 -6.05
CA GLN A 153 4.67 -3.23 -6.32
C GLN A 153 3.84 -3.34 -5.04
N ASP A 154 4.33 -4.08 -4.03
CA ASP A 154 3.66 -4.18 -2.73
C ASP A 154 3.59 -2.79 -2.05
N VAL A 155 4.64 -1.99 -2.18
CA VAL A 155 4.69 -0.61 -1.65
C VAL A 155 3.64 0.27 -2.33
N GLU A 156 3.55 0.19 -3.66
CA GLU A 156 2.50 0.88 -4.44
C GLU A 156 1.09 0.44 -4.02
N THR A 157 0.87 -0.87 -3.86
CA THR A 157 -0.41 -1.42 -3.37
C THR A 157 -0.74 -0.92 -1.97
N LEU A 158 0.22 -0.86 -1.04
CA LEU A 158 -0.03 -0.31 0.30
C LEU A 158 -0.49 1.16 0.24
N PHE A 159 0.16 2.00 -0.56
CA PHE A 159 -0.23 3.40 -0.76
C PHE A 159 -1.63 3.52 -1.36
N HIS A 160 -1.94 2.69 -2.35
CA HIS A 160 -3.26 2.65 -2.97
C HIS A 160 -4.37 2.36 -1.97
N GLU A 161 -4.25 1.23 -1.27
CA GLU A 161 -5.28 0.74 -0.36
C GLU A 161 -5.44 1.63 0.87
N PHE A 162 -4.34 2.19 1.37
CA PHE A 162 -4.41 3.17 2.44
C PHE A 162 -5.02 4.50 1.96
N GLY A 163 -4.92 4.82 0.67
CA GLY A 163 -5.67 5.91 0.04
C GLY A 163 -7.18 5.75 0.21
N HIS A 164 -7.71 4.54 0.02
CA HIS A 164 -9.12 4.23 0.30
C HIS A 164 -9.46 4.39 1.78
N CYS A 165 -8.60 3.90 2.68
CA CYS A 165 -8.77 4.10 4.13
C CYS A 165 -8.87 5.58 4.49
N LEU A 166 -7.98 6.41 3.95
CA LEU A 166 -8.02 7.85 4.20
C LEU A 166 -9.27 8.49 3.62
N HIS A 167 -9.67 8.14 2.40
CA HIS A 167 -10.89 8.65 1.79
C HIS A 167 -12.11 8.39 2.68
N THR A 168 -12.21 7.20 3.26
CA THR A 168 -13.26 6.87 4.24
C THR A 168 -13.12 7.70 5.52
N ILE A 169 -11.91 7.79 6.10
CA ILE A 169 -11.69 8.39 7.42
C ILE A 169 -11.88 9.91 7.42
N VAL A 170 -11.42 10.60 6.39
CA VAL A 170 -11.44 12.07 6.34
C VAL A 170 -12.78 12.63 5.88
N THR A 171 -13.77 11.77 5.61
CA THR A 171 -15.09 12.21 5.18
C THR A 171 -15.75 13.16 6.19
N ARG A 172 -16.54 14.09 5.66
CA ARG A 172 -17.39 15.02 6.42
C ARG A 172 -18.83 14.98 5.95
N ALA A 173 -19.19 13.98 5.14
CA ALA A 173 -20.54 13.86 4.61
C ALA A 173 -21.54 13.70 5.74
N LYS A 174 -22.66 14.43 5.65
CA LYS A 174 -23.73 14.38 6.65
C LYS A 174 -24.48 13.05 6.64
N TYR A 175 -24.70 12.48 5.46
CA TYR A 175 -25.49 11.27 5.27
C TYR A 175 -24.58 10.10 4.93
N GLY A 176 -24.73 8.98 5.64
CA GLY A 176 -23.86 7.81 5.46
C GLY A 176 -23.81 7.28 4.03
N ARG A 177 -24.91 7.40 3.27
CA ARG A 177 -24.96 7.04 1.84
C ARG A 177 -23.95 7.81 0.96
N PHE A 178 -23.45 8.94 1.42
CA PHE A 178 -22.49 9.79 0.70
C PHE A 178 -21.16 9.91 1.44
N ALA A 179 -20.94 9.11 2.48
CA ALA A 179 -19.73 9.18 3.29
C ALA A 179 -18.62 8.30 2.72
N GLY A 180 -17.38 8.69 2.97
CA GLY A 180 -16.20 7.97 2.53
C GLY A 180 -16.17 7.68 1.03
N THR A 181 -15.90 6.43 0.68
CA THR A 181 -15.76 5.93 -0.70
C THR A 181 -17.09 5.72 -1.43
N HIS A 182 -18.22 6.15 -0.89
CA HIS A 182 -19.53 6.11 -1.57
C HIS A 182 -19.64 7.20 -2.67
N VAL A 183 -18.80 7.08 -3.70
CA VAL A 183 -18.69 7.95 -4.87
C VAL A 183 -18.98 7.15 -6.15
N PRO A 184 -19.07 7.77 -7.35
CA PRO A 184 -19.20 7.03 -8.60
C PRO A 184 -18.09 5.97 -8.76
N GLY A 185 -18.46 4.77 -9.23
CA GLY A 185 -17.55 3.63 -9.29
C GLY A 185 -16.36 3.82 -10.25
N ASP A 186 -16.50 4.70 -11.23
CA ASP A 186 -15.42 5.13 -12.13
C ASP A 186 -14.50 6.21 -11.54
N PHE A 187 -14.86 6.78 -10.38
CA PHE A 187 -14.08 7.79 -9.67
C PHE A 187 -13.42 7.28 -8.39
N VAL A 188 -13.94 6.20 -7.79
CA VAL A 188 -13.47 5.71 -6.47
C VAL A 188 -11.97 5.43 -6.44
N GLU A 189 -11.38 5.01 -7.56
CA GLU A 189 -9.94 4.73 -7.68
C GLU A 189 -9.08 5.97 -7.94
N ALA A 190 -9.65 7.11 -8.29
CA ALA A 190 -8.87 8.29 -8.64
C ALA A 190 -8.00 8.78 -7.46
N PRO A 191 -8.50 8.90 -6.21
CA PRO A 191 -7.66 9.28 -5.07
C PRO A 191 -6.57 8.25 -4.74
N SER A 192 -6.89 6.96 -4.75
CA SER A 192 -5.94 5.88 -4.42
C SER A 192 -4.82 5.78 -5.48
N GLN A 193 -5.16 5.86 -6.77
CA GLN A 193 -4.20 5.87 -7.86
C GLN A 193 -3.35 7.14 -7.89
N MET A 194 -3.93 8.30 -7.57
CA MET A 194 -3.15 9.53 -7.42
C MET A 194 -2.04 9.33 -6.39
N LEU A 195 -2.35 8.73 -5.23
CA LEU A 195 -1.42 8.52 -4.14
C LEU A 195 -0.29 7.50 -4.44
N GLN A 196 -0.49 6.60 -5.40
CA GLN A 196 0.58 5.71 -5.89
C GLN A 196 1.78 6.47 -6.46
N ASN A 197 1.57 7.67 -7.04
CA ASN A 197 2.64 8.44 -7.67
C ASN A 197 3.79 8.80 -6.71
N TRP A 198 3.53 8.87 -5.40
CA TRP A 198 4.55 9.18 -4.40
C TRP A 198 5.67 8.14 -4.37
N VAL A 199 5.36 6.87 -4.61
CA VAL A 199 6.37 5.80 -4.55
C VAL A 199 7.20 5.71 -5.83
N TRP A 200 6.96 6.59 -6.80
CA TRP A 200 7.73 6.75 -8.02
C TRP A 200 8.67 7.96 -7.97
N ASP A 201 8.60 8.78 -6.92
CA ASP A 201 9.53 9.89 -6.69
C ASP A 201 10.70 9.42 -5.80
N LYS A 202 11.93 9.58 -6.30
CA LYS A 202 13.15 9.17 -5.58
C LYS A 202 13.31 9.87 -4.23
N LYS A 203 13.01 11.16 -4.13
CA LYS A 203 13.14 11.92 -2.87
C LYS A 203 12.15 11.40 -1.84
N VAL A 204 10.95 11.03 -2.27
CA VAL A 204 9.94 10.40 -1.41
C VAL A 204 10.42 9.02 -0.96
N LEU A 205 10.87 8.17 -1.87
CA LEU A 205 11.42 6.85 -1.54
C LEU A 205 12.58 6.97 -0.53
N ASP A 206 13.49 7.93 -0.71
CA ASP A 206 14.64 8.12 0.18
C ASP A 206 14.26 8.49 1.63
N THR A 207 13.02 8.94 1.88
CA THR A 207 12.54 9.22 3.23
C THR A 207 12.34 7.95 4.07
N PHE A 208 12.10 6.80 3.44
CA PHE A 208 11.78 5.56 4.16
C PHE A 208 12.48 4.30 3.64
N ALA A 209 12.79 4.23 2.35
CA ALA A 209 13.49 3.11 1.76
C ALA A 209 14.95 3.11 2.22
N ALA A 210 15.40 1.98 2.74
CA ALA A 210 16.76 1.75 3.21
C ALA A 210 17.00 0.25 3.35
N ASP A 211 18.22 -0.20 3.09
CA ASP A 211 18.58 -1.60 3.22
C ASP A 211 18.32 -2.09 4.66
N TYR A 212 17.64 -3.23 4.78
CA TYR A 212 17.22 -3.76 6.08
C TYR A 212 18.39 -4.19 6.98
N LYS A 213 19.55 -4.53 6.39
CA LYS A 213 20.77 -4.89 7.14
C LYS A 213 21.60 -3.68 7.49
N ASP A 214 21.61 -2.67 6.62
CA ASP A 214 22.35 -1.42 6.81
C ASP A 214 21.48 -0.21 6.44
N PRO A 215 20.78 0.41 7.42
CA PRO A 215 19.88 1.53 7.18
C PRO A 215 20.54 2.78 6.59
N SER A 216 21.86 2.87 6.54
CA SER A 216 22.58 3.96 5.88
C SER A 216 22.58 3.82 4.36
N LYS A 217 22.39 2.61 3.83
CA LYS A 217 22.35 2.33 2.39
C LYS A 217 20.96 2.59 1.83
N LYS A 218 20.90 3.52 0.88
CA LYS A 218 19.68 3.90 0.13
C LYS A 218 19.65 3.20 -1.22
N ILE A 219 18.47 3.24 -1.86
CA ILE A 219 18.34 2.81 -3.25
C ILE A 219 19.30 3.68 -4.10
N PRO A 220 20.19 3.07 -4.90
CA PRO A 220 21.08 3.80 -5.79
C PRO A 220 20.33 4.81 -6.67
N ALA A 221 21.02 5.90 -7.02
CA ALA A 221 20.44 6.92 -7.92
C ALA A 221 20.39 6.46 -9.39
N GLU A 222 21.24 5.48 -9.73
CA GLU A 222 21.37 4.82 -11.03
C GLU A 222 21.29 3.30 -10.86
#